data_AF-A0AAE0YTA8-F1
#
_entry.id   AF-A0AAE0YTA8-F1
#
_cell.length_a   1.000
_cell.length_b   1.000
_cell.length_c   1.000
_cell.angle_alpha   90.00
_cell.angle_beta   90.00
_cell.angle_gamma   90.00
#
_symmetry.space_group_name_H-M   'P 1'
#
loop_
_entity.id
_entity.type
_entity.pdbx_description
1 polymer ?
#
loop_
_entity_poly.entity_id
_entity_poly.type
_entity_poly.pdbx_seq_one_letter_code
_entity_poly.pdbx_strand_id
1 'polypeptide(L)'
;MEPANKKWKGSYENSRQYNPKWKKEFSWLSKNSNGDAYCKYCHCSVAPKHTNIKQHKNSVKHKSKAPAYLQKKLEVISTPRVPKVSDDVKTAELQLAVAMACHCSISAIDHLGDIIVKHGAGSTLGNIKIHRTKCTILIKNVVSPS
;
A
#
# COMPACT_ATOMS: atom_id res chain seq x y z
N MET A 1 -7.10 -49.50 6.55
CA MET A 1 -7.16 -48.15 5.95
C MET A 1 -6.02 -48.04 4.95
N GLU A 2 -6.29 -48.39 3.70
CA GLU A 2 -5.31 -48.39 2.59
C GLU A 2 -4.98 -46.96 2.12
N PRO A 3 -3.72 -46.67 1.74
CA PRO A 3 -3.35 -45.37 1.18
C PRO A 3 -3.71 -45.29 -0.32
N ALA A 4 -4.49 -44.28 -0.68
CA ALA A 4 -4.93 -44.02 -2.06
C ALA A 4 -3.74 -43.68 -2.99
N ASN A 5 -3.55 -44.55 -3.99
CA ASN A 5 -2.57 -44.47 -5.08
C ASN A 5 -2.89 -43.30 -6.05
N LYS A 6 -2.15 -42.19 -5.93
CA LYS A 6 -2.23 -41.01 -6.83
C LYS A 6 -1.18 -41.06 -7.95
N LYS A 7 -1.15 -42.11 -8.79
CA LYS A 7 -0.17 -42.19 -9.91
C LYS A 7 -0.66 -41.75 -11.29
N TRP A 8 -1.92 -41.35 -11.46
CA TRP A 8 -2.48 -41.09 -12.80
C TRP A 8 -2.40 -39.63 -13.30
N LYS A 9 -2.00 -38.65 -12.46
CA LYS A 9 -1.93 -37.23 -12.89
C LYS A 9 -0.61 -36.81 -13.54
N GLY A 10 0.50 -37.52 -13.30
CA GLY A 10 1.83 -37.10 -13.74
C GLY A 10 2.11 -37.20 -15.24
N SER A 11 1.37 -38.06 -15.97
CA SER A 11 1.65 -38.31 -17.39
C SER A 11 1.05 -37.24 -18.33
N TYR A 12 -0.08 -36.63 -17.95
CA TYR A 12 -0.79 -35.67 -18.81
C TYR A 12 -0.18 -34.25 -18.80
N GLU A 13 0.57 -33.90 -17.74
CA GLU A 13 1.23 -32.59 -17.63
C GLU A 13 2.58 -32.57 -18.37
N ASN A 14 3.27 -33.71 -18.49
CA ASN A 14 4.62 -33.80 -19.07
C ASN A 14 4.64 -33.78 -20.62
N SER A 15 3.49 -33.94 -21.29
CA SER A 15 3.39 -33.95 -22.75
C SER A 15 2.99 -32.59 -23.35
N ARG A 16 2.81 -31.55 -22.52
CA ARG A 16 2.37 -30.24 -23.00
C ARG A 16 3.58 -29.39 -23.35
N GLN A 17 3.74 -29.07 -24.63
CA GLN A 17 4.82 -28.23 -25.11
C GLN A 17 4.39 -26.76 -25.19
N TYR A 18 5.37 -25.87 -25.16
CA TYR A 18 5.19 -24.45 -25.45
C TYR A 18 4.45 -24.24 -26.77
N ASN A 19 3.32 -23.52 -26.72
CA ASN A 19 2.57 -23.14 -27.91
C ASN A 19 3.13 -21.81 -28.48
N PRO A 20 3.65 -21.78 -29.72
CA PRO A 20 4.21 -20.57 -30.32
C PRO A 20 3.18 -19.44 -30.50
N LYS A 21 1.87 -19.75 -30.50
CA LYS A 21 0.81 -18.73 -30.53
C LYS A 21 0.86 -17.80 -29.31
N TRP A 22 1.35 -18.27 -28.15
CA TRP A 22 1.46 -17.45 -26.94
C TRP A 22 2.50 -16.34 -27.05
N LYS A 23 3.48 -16.45 -27.95
CA LYS A 23 4.44 -15.37 -28.21
C LYS A 23 3.76 -14.10 -28.74
N LYS A 24 2.62 -14.25 -29.43
CA LYS A 24 1.81 -13.11 -29.93
C LYS A 24 1.04 -12.40 -28.82
N GLU A 25 0.59 -13.13 -27.80
CA GLU A 25 -0.21 -12.60 -26.67
C GLU A 25 0.66 -12.12 -25.50
N PHE A 26 1.81 -12.75 -25.28
CA PHE A 26 2.74 -12.46 -24.19
C PHE A 26 4.14 -12.18 -24.75
N SER A 27 4.42 -10.91 -25.03
CA SER A 27 5.70 -10.44 -25.59
C SER A 27 6.94 -10.76 -24.72
N TRP A 28 6.73 -11.05 -23.43
CA TRP A 28 7.76 -11.40 -22.44
C TRP A 28 8.04 -12.90 -22.32
N LEU A 29 7.28 -13.75 -23.02
CA LEU A 29 7.37 -15.20 -22.93
C LEU A 29 8.25 -15.76 -24.07
N SER A 30 9.23 -16.60 -23.73
CA SER A 30 10.12 -17.30 -24.66
C SER A 30 10.01 -18.81 -24.50
N LYS A 31 10.48 -19.59 -25.48
CA LYS A 31 10.65 -21.05 -25.33
C LYS A 31 12.03 -21.32 -24.71
N ASN A 32 12.09 -22.22 -23.73
CA ASN A 32 13.36 -22.74 -23.22
C ASN A 32 13.81 -23.99 -23.99
N SER A 33 15.09 -24.36 -23.91
CA SER A 33 15.67 -25.55 -24.56
C SER A 33 14.94 -26.84 -24.20
N ASN A 34 14.34 -26.90 -23.00
CA ASN A 34 13.60 -28.06 -22.49
C ASN A 34 12.13 -28.14 -22.98
N GLY A 35 11.68 -27.21 -23.84
CA GLY A 35 10.30 -27.19 -24.35
C GLY A 35 9.29 -26.44 -23.48
N ASP A 36 9.73 -25.94 -22.32
CA ASP A 36 8.92 -25.14 -21.38
C ASP A 36 8.80 -23.67 -21.79
N ALA A 37 7.81 -22.99 -21.19
CA ALA A 37 7.65 -21.55 -21.32
C ALA A 37 8.57 -20.82 -20.33
N TYR A 38 9.33 -19.82 -20.80
CA TYR A 38 10.29 -19.07 -20.01
C TYR A 38 9.93 -17.59 -19.97
N CYS A 39 9.93 -16.99 -18.77
CA CYS A 39 9.68 -15.57 -18.59
C CYS A 39 10.98 -14.77 -18.62
N LYS A 40 11.12 -13.84 -19.58
CA LYS A 40 12.29 -12.95 -19.71
C LYS A 40 12.45 -11.94 -18.56
N TYR A 41 11.36 -11.56 -17.88
CA TYR A 41 11.43 -10.59 -16.77
C TYR A 41 11.70 -11.25 -15.42
N CYS A 42 11.15 -12.44 -15.21
CA CYS A 42 11.28 -13.18 -13.96
C CYS A 42 12.47 -14.13 -13.93
N HIS A 43 13.06 -14.42 -15.09
CA HIS A 43 14.09 -15.44 -15.31
C HIS A 43 13.70 -16.82 -14.75
N CYS A 44 12.44 -17.21 -14.93
CA CYS A 44 11.94 -18.49 -14.44
C CYS A 44 11.17 -19.26 -15.51
N SER A 45 11.25 -20.58 -15.42
CA SER A 45 10.41 -21.50 -16.20
C SER A 45 9.00 -21.53 -15.61
N VAL A 46 8.01 -21.37 -16.47
CA VAL A 46 6.58 -21.44 -16.16
C VAL A 46 6.03 -22.67 -16.87
N ALA A 47 5.22 -23.46 -16.16
CA ALA A 47 4.57 -24.61 -16.76
C ALA A 47 3.80 -24.18 -18.03
N PRO A 48 3.89 -24.94 -19.14
CA PRO A 48 3.29 -24.60 -20.44
C PRO A 48 1.76 -24.82 -20.42
N LYS A 49 1.08 -24.06 -19.55
CA LYS A 49 -0.36 -24.02 -19.39
C LYS A 49 -0.80 -22.57 -19.41
N HIS A 50 -1.76 -22.27 -20.27
CA HIS A 50 -2.26 -20.91 -20.46
C HIS A 50 -2.73 -20.24 -19.16
N THR A 51 -3.37 -20.99 -18.26
CA THR A 51 -3.77 -20.50 -16.92
C THR A 51 -2.57 -20.07 -16.08
N ASN A 52 -1.48 -20.83 -16.12
CA ASN A 52 -0.29 -20.57 -15.32
C ASN A 52 0.47 -19.35 -15.87
N ILE A 53 0.48 -19.18 -17.19
CA ILE A 53 1.06 -17.99 -17.85
C ILE A 53 0.26 -16.73 -17.48
N LYS A 54 -1.09 -16.80 -17.48
CA LYS A 54 -1.95 -15.70 -17.02
C LYS A 54 -1.75 -15.38 -15.53
N GLN A 55 -1.67 -16.39 -14.67
CA GLN A 55 -1.39 -16.21 -13.25
C GLN A 55 0.02 -15.62 -13.03
N HIS A 56 1.01 -16.05 -13.81
CA HIS A 56 2.37 -15.54 -13.75
C HIS A 56 2.42 -14.04 -14.08
N LYS A 57 1.70 -13.59 -15.13
CA LYS A 57 1.56 -12.16 -15.46
C LYS A 57 1.09 -11.32 -14.26
N ASN A 58 0.20 -11.89 -13.45
CA ASN A 58 -0.40 -11.22 -12.30
C ASN A 58 0.42 -11.35 -11.01
N SER A 59 1.47 -12.17 -11.00
CA SER A 59 2.33 -12.41 -9.83
C SER A 59 3.10 -11.15 -9.45
N VAL A 60 3.33 -10.98 -8.14
CA VAL A 60 4.11 -9.88 -7.57
C VAL A 60 5.52 -9.84 -8.17
N LYS A 61 6.16 -11.01 -8.35
CA LYS A 61 7.50 -11.12 -8.95
C LYS A 61 7.56 -10.63 -10.40
N HIS A 62 6.47 -10.82 -11.15
CA HIS A 62 6.37 -10.36 -12.53
C HIS A 62 6.08 -8.88 -12.60
N LYS A 63 5.12 -8.38 -11.82
CA LYS A 63 4.78 -6.96 -11.76
C LYS A 63 5.95 -6.10 -11.31
N SER A 64 6.76 -6.55 -10.36
CA SER A 64 7.91 -5.80 -9.86
C SER A 64 9.08 -5.71 -10.85
N LYS A 65 9.25 -6.73 -11.70
CA LYS A 65 10.32 -6.78 -12.72
C LYS A 65 9.87 -6.40 -14.13
N ALA A 66 8.56 -6.31 -14.35
CA ALA A 66 8.01 -5.85 -15.62
C ALA A 66 8.38 -4.38 -15.84
N PRO A 67 8.72 -3.99 -17.08
CA PRO A 67 9.10 -2.63 -17.40
C PRO A 67 7.97 -1.65 -17.06
N ALA A 68 8.33 -0.47 -16.54
CA ALA A 68 7.42 0.52 -15.97
C ALA A 68 6.28 0.95 -16.93
N TYR A 69 6.45 0.83 -18.24
CA TYR A 69 5.40 1.13 -19.22
C TYR A 69 4.21 0.15 -19.21
N LEU A 70 4.38 -1.08 -18.69
CA LEU A 70 3.31 -2.07 -18.52
C LEU A 70 2.59 -1.95 -17.17
N GLN A 71 3.18 -1.23 -16.22
CA GLN A 71 2.51 -0.89 -14.99
C GLN A 71 1.52 0.22 -15.30
N LYS A 72 0.24 -0.01 -14.99
CA LYS A 72 -0.81 1.00 -15.11
C LYS A 72 -0.32 2.25 -14.38
N LYS A 73 -0.04 3.33 -15.12
CA LYS A 73 0.41 4.61 -14.58
C LYS A 73 -0.58 4.99 -13.46
N LEU A 74 -0.15 4.88 -12.21
CA LEU A 74 -0.94 5.41 -11.11
C LEU A 74 -0.98 6.92 -11.33
N GLU A 75 -2.17 7.46 -11.49
CA GLU A 75 -2.34 8.90 -11.60
C GLU A 75 -1.91 9.50 -10.27
N VAL A 76 -0.76 10.15 -10.29
CA VAL A 76 -0.27 10.94 -9.16
C VAL A 76 -1.22 12.13 -9.06
N ILE A 77 -2.22 12.00 -8.19
CA ILE A 77 -3.05 13.13 -7.79
C ILE A 77 -2.10 14.06 -7.02
N SER A 78 -1.67 15.13 -7.67
CA SER A 78 -0.99 16.23 -7.00
C SER A 78 -2.00 16.84 -6.02
N THR A 79 -1.93 16.44 -4.76
CA THR A 79 -2.74 17.07 -3.73
C THR A 79 -2.22 18.49 -3.54
N PRO A 80 -3.10 19.51 -3.46
CA PRO A 80 -2.66 20.87 -3.21
C PRO A 80 -1.83 20.88 -1.93
N ARG A 81 -0.65 21.51 -2.00
CA ARG A 81 0.22 21.71 -0.84
C ARG A 81 -0.59 22.43 0.23
N VAL A 82 -0.91 21.73 1.31
CA VAL A 82 -1.62 22.32 2.45
C VAL A 82 -0.82 23.56 2.89
N PRO A 83 -1.47 24.73 3.06
CA PRO A 83 -0.78 25.93 3.49
C PRO A 83 0.01 25.64 4.78
N LYS A 84 1.24 26.15 4.87
CA LYS A 84 2.07 25.99 6.06
C LYS A 84 1.31 26.61 7.24
N VAL A 85 0.79 25.77 8.13
CA VAL A 85 0.32 26.20 9.45
C VAL A 85 1.51 26.85 10.17
N SER A 86 1.29 28.01 10.78
CA SER A 86 2.33 28.71 11.53
C SER A 86 2.87 27.83 12.65
N ASP A 87 4.17 27.94 12.93
CA ASP A 87 4.80 27.10 13.95
C ASP A 87 4.25 27.39 15.36
N ASP A 88 3.79 28.62 15.62
CA ASP A 88 3.15 29.00 16.88
C ASP A 88 1.83 28.26 17.14
N VAL A 89 1.07 27.93 16.09
CA VAL A 89 -0.15 27.14 16.24
C VAL A 89 0.19 25.70 16.58
N LYS A 90 1.26 25.15 15.97
CA LYS A 90 1.69 23.77 16.24
C LYS A 90 2.21 23.62 17.66
N THR A 91 2.97 24.60 18.16
CA THR A 91 3.48 24.58 19.54
C THR A 91 2.35 24.68 20.54
N ALA A 92 1.37 25.57 20.32
CA ALA A 92 0.18 25.67 21.16
C ALA A 92 -0.66 24.38 21.17
N GLU A 93 -0.86 23.76 20.00
CA GLU A 93 -1.57 22.48 19.89
C GLU A 93 -0.84 21.34 20.63
N LEU A 94 0.49 21.33 20.57
CA LEU A 94 1.30 20.34 21.29
C LEU A 94 1.24 20.55 22.80
N GLN A 95 1.37 21.78 23.27
CA GLN A 95 1.23 22.12 24.69
C GLN A 95 -0.15 21.71 25.23
N LEU A 96 -1.20 21.98 24.47
CA LEU A 96 -2.56 21.59 24.85
C LEU A 96 -2.71 20.07 24.87
N ALA A 97 -2.15 19.36 23.89
CA ALA A 97 -2.17 17.89 23.88
C ALA A 97 -1.44 17.29 25.09
N VAL A 98 -0.31 17.86 25.51
CA VAL A 98 0.40 17.44 26.73
C VAL A 98 -0.43 17.71 27.98
N ALA A 99 -1.02 18.92 28.11
CA ALA A 99 -1.87 19.25 29.25
C ALA A 99 -3.08 18.30 29.35
N MET A 100 -3.69 17.97 28.22
CA MET A 100 -4.76 16.97 28.15
C MET A 100 -4.26 15.60 28.62
N ALA A 101 -3.13 15.13 28.13
CA ALA A 101 -2.59 13.82 28.50
C ALA A 101 -2.26 13.71 30.00
N CYS A 102 -1.81 14.80 30.61
CA CYS A 102 -1.39 14.81 32.02
C CYS A 102 -2.55 15.04 33.01
N HIS A 103 -3.57 15.82 32.64
CA HIS A 103 -4.50 16.38 33.62
C HIS A 103 -5.98 16.17 33.33
N CYS A 104 -6.36 15.71 32.13
CA CYS A 104 -7.76 15.67 31.74
C CYS A 104 -8.11 14.43 30.89
N SER A 105 -9.41 14.13 30.79
CA SER A 105 -9.88 13.20 29.76
C SER A 105 -9.75 13.83 28.38
N ILE A 106 -9.25 13.09 27.39
CA ILE A 106 -9.15 13.56 25.99
C ILE A 106 -10.51 14.04 25.46
N SER A 107 -11.63 13.48 25.93
CA SER A 107 -12.98 13.92 25.52
C SER A 107 -13.30 15.38 25.84
N ALA A 108 -12.62 16.01 26.81
CA ALA A 108 -12.85 17.41 27.13
C ALA A 108 -12.30 18.35 26.04
N ILE A 109 -11.33 17.90 25.22
CA ILE A 109 -10.75 18.74 24.16
C ILE A 109 -11.75 19.09 23.06
N ASP A 110 -12.81 18.29 22.87
CA ASP A 110 -13.82 18.55 21.85
C ASP A 110 -14.54 19.88 22.11
N HIS A 111 -14.95 20.14 23.35
CA HIS A 111 -15.58 21.41 23.73
C HIS A 111 -14.55 22.52 23.99
N LEU A 112 -13.41 22.18 24.60
CA LEU A 112 -12.36 23.16 24.88
C LEU A 112 -11.79 23.76 23.59
N GLY A 113 -11.59 22.95 22.55
CA GLY A 113 -11.14 23.42 21.24
C GLY A 113 -12.11 24.46 20.65
N ASP A 114 -13.41 24.20 20.72
CA ASP A 114 -14.44 25.13 20.25
C ASP A 114 -14.44 26.45 21.05
N ILE A 115 -14.30 26.36 22.38
CA ILE A 115 -14.23 27.55 23.26
C ILE A 115 -12.98 28.39 22.92
N ILE A 116 -11.82 27.75 22.76
CA ILE A 116 -10.55 28.40 22.43
C ILE A 116 -10.65 29.13 21.09
N VAL A 117 -11.24 28.50 20.07
CA VAL A 117 -11.42 29.11 18.75
C VAL A 117 -12.39 30.28 18.81
N LYS A 118 -13.52 30.11 19.53
CA LYS A 118 -14.56 31.13 19.65
C LYS A 118 -14.06 32.40 20.33
N HIS A 119 -13.28 32.26 21.40
CA HIS A 119 -12.78 33.41 22.18
C HIS A 119 -11.38 33.88 21.75
N GLY A 120 -10.67 33.09 20.94
CA GLY A 120 -9.33 33.39 20.45
C GLY A 120 -9.29 34.12 19.10
N ALA A 121 -10.43 34.60 18.58
CA ALA A 121 -10.51 35.25 17.28
C ALA A 121 -9.51 36.42 17.15
N GLY A 122 -8.68 36.40 16.10
CA GLY A 122 -7.63 37.40 15.87
C GLY A 122 -6.26 37.08 16.51
N SER A 123 -6.15 36.01 17.29
CA SER A 123 -4.89 35.52 17.87
C SER A 123 -4.48 34.16 17.31
N THR A 124 -3.29 33.67 17.67
CA THR A 124 -2.82 32.30 17.37
C THR A 124 -3.82 31.24 17.83
N LEU A 125 -4.55 31.48 18.92
CA LEU A 125 -5.53 30.55 19.47
C LEU A 125 -6.75 30.36 18.56
N GLY A 126 -7.17 31.42 17.85
CA GLY A 126 -8.29 31.35 16.90
C GLY A 126 -8.01 30.45 15.69
N ASN A 127 -6.73 30.14 15.42
CA ASN A 127 -6.32 29.26 14.32
C ASN A 127 -6.03 27.82 14.78
N ILE A 128 -6.14 27.54 16.08
CA ILE A 128 -5.99 26.19 16.62
C ILE A 128 -7.16 25.34 16.13
N LYS A 129 -6.88 24.15 15.61
CA LYS A 129 -7.92 23.18 15.22
C LYS A 129 -7.58 21.84 15.83
N ILE A 130 -8.01 21.66 17.08
CA ILE A 130 -7.70 20.48 17.87
C ILE A 130 -8.98 19.86 18.44
N HIS A 131 -9.19 18.59 18.09
CA HIS A 131 -10.25 17.73 18.60
C HIS A 131 -9.63 16.40 19.04
N ARG A 132 -10.45 15.47 19.53
CA ARG A 132 -9.99 14.17 20.05
C ARG A 132 -9.01 13.42 19.13
N THR A 133 -9.30 13.38 17.82
CA THR A 133 -8.50 12.60 16.87
C THR A 133 -7.11 13.21 16.71
N LYS A 134 -7.04 14.52 16.52
CA LYS A 134 -5.78 15.23 16.36
C LYS A 134 -4.97 15.22 17.66
N CYS A 135 -5.62 15.48 18.80
CA CYS A 135 -4.99 15.41 20.12
C CYS A 135 -4.40 14.01 20.38
N THR A 136 -5.16 12.95 20.11
CA THR A 136 -4.70 11.56 20.27
C THR A 136 -3.50 11.25 19.36
N ILE A 137 -3.53 11.70 18.10
CA ILE A 137 -2.42 11.52 17.15
C ILE A 137 -1.17 12.26 17.63
N LEU A 138 -1.30 13.49 18.14
CA LEU A 138 -0.18 14.26 18.68
C LEU A 138 0.43 13.56 19.90
N ILE A 139 -0.40 13.05 20.80
CA ILE A 139 0.07 12.31 21.98
C ILE A 139 0.85 11.05 21.54
N LYS A 140 0.27 10.25 20.64
CA LYS A 140 0.86 8.97 20.20
C LYS A 140 2.11 9.10 19.34
N ASN A 141 2.19 10.13 18.50
CA ASN A 141 3.24 10.21 17.47
C ASN A 141 4.30 11.29 17.74
N VAL A 142 4.03 12.21 18.67
CA VAL A 142 4.93 13.35 18.96
C VAL A 142 5.35 13.37 20.42
N VAL A 143 4.39 13.31 21.35
CA VAL A 143 4.67 13.43 22.79
C VAL A 143 5.31 12.15 23.33
N SER A 144 4.77 10.99 22.96
CA SER A 144 5.30 9.68 23.35
C SER A 144 5.28 8.71 22.15
N PRO A 145 6.17 8.91 21.17
CA PRO A 145 6.29 8.02 20.04
C PRO A 145 6.70 6.63 20.52
N SER A 146 5.88 5.64 20.20
CA SER A 146 6.14 4.21 20.44
C SER A 146 6.85 3.58 19.25
#